data_AF-A0A2V9XNP5-F1
#
_entry.id   AF-A0A2V9XNP5-F1
#
_cell.length_a   1.000
_cell.length_b   1.000
_cell.length_c   1.000
_cell.angle_alpha   90.00
_cell.angle_beta   90.00
_cell.angle_gamma   90.00
#
_symmetry.space_group_name_H-M   'P 1'
#
loop_
_entity.id
_entity.type
_entity.pdbx_description
1 polymer ?
#
loop_
_entity_poly.entity_id
_entity_poly.type
_entity_poly.pdbx_seq_one_letter_code
_entity_poly.pdbx_strand_id
1 'polypeptide(L)'
;MKRVTGIGGIFFQSESPDHLYDWYEKHLGIKREAHGQGATFEWRELQSPDGSQPGAKGATAWSIFPRSTKYFGESKARFMVNYRV
;
A
#
# COMPACT_ATOMS: atom_id res chain seq x y z
N MET A 1 -11.24 0.76 22.45
CA MET A 1 -10.04 0.57 21.59
C MET A 1 -10.48 0.52 20.14
N LYS A 2 -9.83 1.26 19.24
CA LYS A 2 -10.05 1.12 17.79
C LYS A 2 -9.49 -0.22 17.32
N ARG A 3 -10.20 -0.90 16.41
CA ARG A 3 -9.82 -2.20 15.85
C ARG A 3 -9.29 -2.00 14.44
N VAL A 4 -8.44 -2.92 13.98
CA VAL A 4 -7.99 -2.94 12.59
C VAL A 4 -9.18 -3.16 11.67
N THR A 5 -9.34 -2.28 10.67
CA THR A 5 -10.41 -2.35 9.65
C THR A 5 -9.89 -2.73 8.27
N GLY A 6 -8.56 -2.84 8.11
CA GLY A 6 -7.95 -3.32 6.88
C GLY A 6 -6.45 -3.03 6.79
N ILE A 7 -5.90 -3.27 5.60
CA ILE A 7 -4.50 -2.94 5.27
C ILE A 7 -4.43 -1.47 4.85
N GLY A 8 -3.69 -0.67 5.63
CA GLY A 8 -3.39 0.71 5.28
C GLY A 8 -2.28 0.82 4.24
N GLY A 9 -1.30 -0.09 4.26
CA GLY A 9 -0.30 -0.13 3.19
C GLY A 9 0.62 -1.35 3.20
N ILE A 10 1.22 -1.61 2.05
CA ILE A 10 2.23 -2.64 1.83
C ILE A 10 3.48 -1.95 1.32
N PHE A 11 4.56 -2.10 2.09
CA PHE A 11 5.82 -1.41 1.86
C PHE A 11 6.92 -2.46 1.76
N PHE A 12 7.78 -2.40 0.74
CA PHE A 12 8.88 -3.36 0.63
C PHE A 12 10.07 -2.85 -0.16
N GLN A 13 11.21 -3.52 0.01
CA GLN A 13 12.48 -3.10 -0.56
C GLN A 13 12.85 -3.90 -1.82
N SER A 14 13.22 -3.19 -2.88
CA SER A 14 13.76 -3.72 -4.13
C SER A 14 15.16 -3.19 -4.40
N GLU A 15 15.97 -3.97 -5.13
CA GLU A 15 17.25 -3.50 -5.68
C GLU A 15 17.05 -2.51 -6.83
N SER A 16 15.90 -2.60 -7.51
CA SER A 16 15.55 -1.73 -8.63
C SER A 16 14.07 -1.37 -8.55
N PRO A 17 13.69 -0.42 -7.68
CA PRO A 17 12.29 -0.02 -7.49
C PRO A 17 11.63 0.44 -8.78
N ASP A 18 12.31 1.27 -9.57
CA ASP A 18 11.77 1.81 -10.82
C ASP A 18 11.46 0.70 -11.83
N HIS A 19 12.41 -0.23 -12.05
CA HIS A 19 12.17 -1.39 -12.93
C HIS A 19 11.00 -2.26 -12.45
N LEU A 20 10.83 -2.42 -11.13
CA LEU A 20 9.71 -3.19 -10.59
C LEU A 20 8.37 -2.46 -10.76
N TYR A 21 8.35 -1.12 -10.64
CA TYR A 21 7.17 -0.33 -10.99
C TYR A 21 6.84 -0.44 -12.47
N ASP A 22 7.82 -0.29 -13.36
CA ASP A 22 7.62 -0.42 -14.81
C ASP A 22 7.04 -1.80 -15.16
N TRP A 23 7.55 -2.84 -14.52
CA TRP A 23 7.03 -4.19 -14.69
C TRP A 23 5.60 -4.31 -14.17
N TYR A 24 5.29 -3.79 -12.97
CA TYR A 24 3.93 -3.80 -12.44
C TYR A 24 2.95 -2.99 -13.27
N GLU A 25 3.35 -1.85 -13.80
CA GLU A 25 2.49 -1.05 -14.67
C GLU A 25 2.21 -1.80 -15.97
N LYS A 26 3.25 -2.35 -16.61
CA LYS A 26 3.13 -3.09 -17.87
C LYS A 26 2.30 -4.37 -17.74
N HIS A 27 2.50 -5.12 -16.66
CA HIS A 27 1.95 -6.48 -16.54
C HIS A 27 0.74 -6.59 -15.63
N LEU A 28 0.61 -5.71 -14.63
CA LEU A 28 -0.47 -5.75 -13.64
C LEU A 28 -1.37 -4.51 -13.67
N GLY A 29 -0.99 -3.46 -14.42
CA GLY A 29 -1.73 -2.20 -14.46
C GLY A 29 -1.65 -1.39 -13.16
N ILE A 30 -0.72 -1.71 -12.26
CA ILE A 30 -0.50 -0.95 -11.02
C ILE A 30 0.32 0.28 -11.39
N LYS A 31 -0.39 1.40 -11.60
CA LYS A 31 0.20 2.66 -12.01
C LYS A 31 0.83 3.38 -10.83
N ARG A 32 2.08 3.78 -11.00
CA ARG A 32 2.78 4.63 -10.03
C ARG A 32 2.22 6.05 -10.11
N GLU A 33 2.07 6.70 -8.96
CA GLU A 33 1.66 8.10 -8.91
C GLU A 33 2.75 9.01 -9.51
N ALA A 34 2.34 10.01 -10.30
CA ALA A 34 3.21 10.84 -11.14
C ALA A 34 4.35 11.57 -10.38
N HIS A 35 4.21 11.76 -9.06
CA HIS A 35 5.20 12.42 -8.21
C HIS A 35 5.56 11.60 -6.95
N GLY A 36 5.14 10.33 -6.88
CA GLY A 36 5.20 9.52 -5.68
C GLY A 36 6.19 8.35 -5.72
N GLN A 37 6.47 7.79 -4.54
CA GLN A 37 7.11 6.48 -4.35
C GLN A 37 6.05 5.40 -4.09
N GLY A 38 4.98 5.36 -4.89
CA GLY A 38 3.91 4.40 -4.65
C GLY A 38 2.79 4.39 -5.68
N ALA A 39 1.91 3.43 -5.50
CA ALA A 39 0.58 3.32 -6.10
C ALA A 39 -0.47 3.29 -4.99
N THR A 40 -1.67 3.76 -5.28
CA THR A 40 -2.79 3.76 -4.34
C THR A 40 -3.92 2.88 -4.86
N PHE A 41 -4.33 1.91 -4.06
CA PHE A 41 -5.51 1.09 -4.32
C PHE A 41 -6.69 1.66 -3.56
N GLU A 42 -7.58 2.35 -4.26
CA GLU A 42 -8.84 2.81 -3.68
C GLU A 42 -9.84 1.66 -3.56
N TRP A 43 -10.56 1.61 -2.45
CA TRP A 43 -11.57 0.61 -2.19
C TRP A 43 -12.68 1.16 -1.30
N ARG A 44 -13.74 0.37 -1.09
CA ARG A 44 -14.82 0.70 -0.18
C ARG A 44 -15.22 -0.55 0.60
N GLU A 45 -15.48 -0.39 1.88
CA GLU A 45 -16.12 -1.45 2.67
C GLU A 45 -17.48 -1.81 2.03
N LEU A 46 -17.79 -3.10 2.00
CA LEU A 46 -19.01 -3.58 1.34
C LEU A 46 -20.28 -2.96 1.96
N GLN A 47 -20.27 -2.75 3.27
CA GLN A 47 -21.42 -2.25 4.01
C GLN A 47 -20.99 -1.43 5.23
N SER A 48 -21.83 -0.49 5.62
CA SER A 48 -21.70 0.25 6.87
C SER A 48 -21.93 -0.65 8.10
N PRO A 49 -21.50 -0.21 9.30
CA PRO A 49 -21.67 -1.01 10.52
C PRO A 49 -23.12 -1.41 10.84
N ASP A 50 -24.09 -0.61 10.41
CA ASP A 50 -25.53 -0.83 10.58
C ASP A 50 -26.20 -1.57 9.42
N GLY A 51 -25.47 -1.87 8.34
CA GLY A 51 -26.01 -2.59 7.21
C GLY A 51 -26.86 -1.75 6.23
N SER A 52 -27.08 -0.45 6.45
CA SER A 52 -28.05 0.30 5.65
C SER A 52 -27.49 0.96 4.38
N GLN A 53 -26.16 1.06 4.25
CA GLN A 53 -25.51 1.69 3.10
C GLN A 53 -24.15 1.05 2.78
N PRO A 54 -23.56 1.32 1.61
CA PRO A 54 -22.16 1.00 1.37
C PRO A 54 -21.26 1.60 2.44
N GLY A 55 -20.24 0.86 2.85
CA GLY A 55 -19.36 1.27 3.94
C GLY A 55 -18.40 2.38 3.57
N ALA A 56 -17.48 2.69 4.49
CA ALA A 56 -16.53 3.78 4.32
C ALA A 56 -15.59 3.53 3.14
N LYS A 57 -15.17 4.60 2.46
CA LYS A 57 -14.08 4.52 1.50
C LYS A 57 -12.76 4.25 2.23
N GLY A 58 -11.85 3.59 1.52
CA GLY A 58 -10.52 3.25 1.99
C GLY A 58 -9.51 3.35 0.87
N ALA A 59 -8.25 3.35 1.27
CA ALA A 59 -7.14 3.24 0.35
C ALA A 59 -6.07 2.36 0.99
N THR A 60 -5.35 1.62 0.14
CA THR A 60 -4.16 0.88 0.52
C THR A 60 -2.98 1.43 -0.26
N ALA A 61 -1.98 1.94 0.46
CA ALA A 61 -0.73 2.38 -0.15
C ALA A 61 0.12 1.18 -0.57
N TRP A 62 0.78 1.28 -1.71
CA TRP A 62 1.70 0.28 -2.21
C TRP A 62 3.00 0.95 -2.60
N SER A 63 4.06 0.71 -1.82
CA SER A 63 5.31 1.45 -1.95
C SER A 63 6.53 0.54 -1.96
N ILE A 64 7.32 0.69 -3.02
CA ILE A 64 8.57 -0.01 -3.25
C ILE A 64 9.72 0.97 -3.00
N PHE A 65 10.61 0.60 -2.09
CA PHE A 65 11.76 1.42 -1.68
C PHE A 65 13.06 0.81 -2.19
N PRO A 66 14.11 1.62 -2.40
CA PRO A 66 15.45 1.09 -2.63
C PRO A 66 15.93 0.34 -1.39
N ARG A 67 16.75 -0.70 -1.58
CA ARG A 67 17.34 -1.49 -0.49
C ARG A 67 18.20 -0.68 0.50
N SER A 68 18.70 0.48 0.07
CA SER A 68 19.44 1.44 0.89
C SER A 68 18.56 2.39 1.72
N THR A 69 17.23 2.28 1.62
CA THR A 69 16.31 3.15 2.36
C THR A 69 16.50 3.03 3.87
N LYS A 70 16.37 4.15 4.59
CA LYS A 70 16.30 4.18 6.05
C LYS A 70 14.87 4.10 6.58
N TYR A 71 13.87 4.04 5.69
CA TYR A 71 12.44 4.09 6.04
C TYR A 71 12.01 2.96 6.99
N PHE A 72 12.64 1.79 6.90
CA PHE A 72 12.32 0.61 7.70
C PHE A 72 13.00 0.62 9.09
N GLY A 73 13.73 1.69 9.42
CA GLY A 73 14.47 1.82 10.67
C GLY A 73 15.58 0.77 10.79
N GLU A 74 15.76 0.24 12.00
CA GLU A 74 16.76 -0.79 12.30
C GLU A 74 16.33 -2.20 11.89
N SER A 75 15.10 -2.35 11.37
CA SER A 75 14.58 -3.64 10.95
C SER A 75 15.35 -4.18 9.75
N LYS A 76 15.72 -5.47 9.82
CA LYS A 76 16.25 -6.22 8.67
C LYS A 76 15.15 -6.76 7.76
N ALA A 77 13.88 -6.51 8.10
CA ALA A 77 12.74 -6.96 7.30
C ALA A 77 12.68 -6.18 5.99
N ARG A 78 12.48 -6.90 4.88
CA ARG A 78 12.34 -6.31 3.54
C ARG A 78 10.91 -5.96 3.19
N PHE A 79 9.95 -6.31 4.06
CA PHE A 79 8.52 -6.11 3.89
C PHE A 79 7.92 -5.58 5.19
N MET A 80 6.96 -4.68 5.06
CA MET A 80 6.19 -4.09 6.14
C MET A 80 4.72 -3.99 5.69
N VAL A 81 3.83 -4.44 6.56
CA VAL A 81 2.38 -4.26 6.40
C VAL A 81 1.92 -3.28 7.46
N ASN A 82 1.25 -2.21 7.02
CA ASN A 82 0.62 -1.22 7.89
C ASN A 82 -0.90 -1.45 7.90
N TYR A 83 -1.53 -1.28 9.06
CA TYR A 83 -2.96 -1.50 9.27
C TYR A 83 -3.68 -0.17 9.48
N ARG A 84 -4.88 -0.04 8.92
CA ARG A 84 -5.77 1.10 9.23
C ARG A 84 -6.65 0.79 10.43
N VAL A 85 -6.95 1.80 11.23
CA VAL A 85 -7.76 1.75 12.47
C VAL A 85 -8.75 2.90 12.57
#